data_AF-A0A3L7NBH0-F1
#
_entry.id   AF-A0A3L7NBH0-F1
#
_cell.length_a   1.000
_cell.length_b   1.000
_cell.length_c   1.000
_cell.angle_alpha   90.00
_cell.angle_beta   90.00
_cell.angle_gamma   90.00
#
_symmetry.space_group_name_H-M   'P 1'
#
loop_
_entity.id
_entity.type
_entity.pdbx_description
1 polymer ?
#
loop_
_entity_poly.entity_id
_entity_poly.type
_entity_poly.pdbx_seq_one_letter_code
_entity_poly.pdbx_strand_id
1 'polypeptide(L)'
;MVASLVLAAEWGLRSAGWLTEPTSGASLRLTAAALSLCPAMSILGAKRPQHGVWQLIVGALAVILVLPGLSTALTRPGSVPDLHLLERCFLLFLALVGWINFIATGNGIAATLMTIGQLLLIRGFLPGVASDSAFAPPGPLLETQAARDALAAVTLAVGSVLACLVSARKKRLSSQENPLDFAARVNRPFLALRETFGAAWTLRIAERFDAIAASRGWPCRLGFLGLKCLGEPGEGAWQRDASRTLTALFRRFVTDRWLARHGWPMNISN
;
A
#
# COMPACT_ATOMS: atom_id res chain seq x y z
N MET A 1 9.48 -3.81 1.50
CA MET A 1 10.90 -3.40 1.51
C MET A 1 11.38 -2.90 2.86
N VAL A 2 10.86 -1.80 3.43
CA VAL A 2 11.38 -1.27 4.73
C VAL A 2 11.31 -2.31 5.85
N ALA A 3 10.16 -2.95 6.10
CA ALA A 3 10.07 -4.03 7.11
C ALA A 3 11.05 -5.19 6.85
N SER A 4 11.22 -5.59 5.58
CA SER A 4 12.15 -6.67 5.21
C SER A 4 13.60 -6.28 5.49
N LEU A 5 13.98 -5.03 5.24
CA LEU A 5 15.31 -4.51 5.55
C LEU A 5 15.55 -4.38 7.05
N VAL A 6 14.54 -3.92 7.80
CA VAL A 6 14.64 -3.83 9.26
C VAL A 6 14.77 -5.21 9.88
N LEU A 7 14.01 -6.20 9.39
CA LEU A 7 14.16 -7.59 9.81
C LEU A 7 15.52 -8.17 9.44
N ALA A 8 16.00 -7.93 8.21
CA ALA A 8 17.34 -8.37 7.81
C ALA A 8 18.43 -7.74 8.69
N ALA A 9 18.30 -6.45 9.02
CA ALA A 9 19.20 -5.74 9.92
C ALA A 9 19.14 -6.30 11.35
N GLU A 10 17.94 -6.59 11.87
CA GLU A 10 17.75 -7.25 13.17
C GLU A 10 18.47 -8.59 13.22
N TRP A 11 18.29 -9.43 12.20
CA TRP A 11 18.95 -10.74 12.11
C TRP A 11 20.46 -10.60 11.99
N GLY A 12 20.96 -9.63 11.23
CA GLY A 12 22.39 -9.29 11.15
C GLY A 12 22.96 -8.91 12.52
N LEU A 13 22.29 -7.99 13.22
CA LEU A 13 22.68 -7.53 14.56
C LEU A 13 22.62 -8.66 15.60
N ARG A 14 21.64 -9.56 15.51
CA ARG A 14 21.57 -10.77 16.35
C ARG A 14 22.72 -11.72 16.09
N SER A 15 23.02 -11.98 14.82
CA SER A 15 24.13 -12.87 14.43
C SER A 15 25.49 -12.31 14.84
N ALA A 16 25.63 -10.99 14.90
CA ALA A 16 26.82 -10.30 15.42
C ALA A 16 26.90 -10.27 16.96
N GLY A 17 25.88 -10.77 17.67
CA GLY A 17 25.81 -10.74 19.14
C GLY A 17 25.42 -9.40 19.76
N TRP A 18 24.94 -8.44 18.97
CA TRP A 18 24.62 -7.07 19.43
C TRP A 18 23.19 -6.96 19.97
N LEU A 19 22.28 -7.84 19.56
CA LEU A 19 20.86 -7.89 19.99
C LEU A 19 20.52 -9.23 20.64
N THR A 20 21.17 -9.56 21.75
CA THR A 20 20.93 -10.83 22.46
C THR A 20 19.62 -10.82 23.27
N GLU A 21 19.10 -9.64 23.62
CA GLU A 21 17.88 -9.52 24.42
C GLU A 21 16.59 -9.64 23.58
N PRO A 22 15.66 -10.56 23.93
CA PRO A 22 14.39 -10.74 23.22
C PRO A 22 13.50 -9.50 23.21
N THR A 23 13.56 -8.71 24.28
CA THR A 23 12.75 -7.51 24.55
C THR A 23 13.16 -6.32 23.67
N SER A 24 14.47 -6.14 23.45
CA SER A 24 15.00 -5.21 22.46
C SER A 24 14.53 -5.57 21.04
N GLY A 25 14.45 -6.86 20.73
CA GLY A 25 13.83 -7.35 19.49
C GLY A 25 12.35 -7.01 19.35
N ALA A 26 11.56 -7.08 20.42
CA ALA A 26 10.14 -6.72 20.39
C ALA A 26 9.93 -5.23 20.01
N SER A 27 10.72 -4.32 20.57
CA SER A 27 10.66 -2.89 20.25
C SER A 27 11.03 -2.60 18.79
N LEU A 28 12.04 -3.30 18.26
CA LEU A 28 12.44 -3.17 16.86
C LEU A 28 11.36 -3.71 15.91
N ARG A 29 10.73 -4.85 16.23
CA ARG A 29 9.62 -5.40 15.46
C ARG A 29 8.42 -4.46 15.42
N LEU A 30 8.05 -3.87 16.56
CA LEU A 30 6.97 -2.86 16.61
C LEU A 30 7.28 -1.67 15.70
N THR A 31 8.52 -1.18 15.74
CA THR A 31 8.98 -0.08 14.89
C THR A 31 8.95 -0.44 13.41
N ALA A 32 9.45 -1.63 13.05
CA ALA A 32 9.43 -2.15 11.70
C ALA A 32 8.00 -2.24 11.15
N ALA A 33 7.08 -2.75 11.97
CA ALA A 33 5.68 -2.87 11.62
C ALA A 33 5.01 -1.51 11.44
N ALA A 34 5.17 -0.59 12.40
CA ALA A 34 4.64 0.76 12.35
C ALA A 34 5.07 1.46 11.05
N LEU A 35 6.37 1.46 10.74
CA LEU A 35 6.91 2.06 9.52
C LEU A 35 6.42 1.37 8.24
N SER A 36 6.14 0.08 8.28
CA SER A 36 5.63 -0.67 7.12
C SER A 36 4.14 -0.47 6.84
N LEU A 37 3.35 -0.16 7.87
CA LEU A 37 1.91 0.06 7.78
C LEU A 37 1.57 1.52 7.42
N CYS A 38 2.43 2.48 7.80
CA CYS A 38 2.22 3.91 7.51
C CYS A 38 2.04 4.24 6.01
N PRO A 39 2.77 3.63 5.05
CA PRO A 39 2.54 3.86 3.63
C PRO A 39 1.11 3.53 3.18
N ALA A 40 0.49 2.48 3.72
CA ALA A 40 -0.89 2.13 3.38
C ALA A 40 -1.86 3.25 3.79
N MET A 41 -1.65 3.85 4.96
CA MET A 41 -2.41 5.03 5.39
C MET A 41 -2.13 6.26 4.54
N SER A 42 -0.86 6.49 4.17
CA SER A 42 -0.49 7.61 3.31
C SER A 42 -1.28 7.61 2.01
N ILE A 43 -1.52 6.42 1.43
CA ILE A 43 -2.29 6.26 0.21
C ILE A 43 -3.77 6.59 0.43
N LEU A 44 -4.37 6.18 1.55
CA LEU A 44 -5.82 6.28 1.75
C LEU A 44 -6.35 7.68 2.03
N GLY A 45 -5.57 8.56 2.64
CA GLY A 45 -6.02 9.95 2.85
C GLY A 45 -5.57 10.93 1.75
N ALA A 46 -4.85 10.46 0.74
CA ALA A 46 -4.34 11.30 -0.34
C ALA A 46 -5.44 11.75 -1.31
N LYS A 47 -6.24 12.76 -0.93
CA LYS A 47 -6.98 13.59 -1.91
C LYS A 47 -6.01 14.39 -2.80
N ARG A 48 -4.79 14.65 -2.28
CA ARG A 48 -3.59 15.17 -2.98
C ARG A 48 -2.33 14.60 -2.29
N PRO A 49 -1.65 13.58 -2.84
CA PRO A 49 -0.52 12.92 -2.16
C PRO A 49 0.68 13.85 -1.89
N GLN A 50 0.74 15.00 -2.55
CA GLN A 50 1.79 16.01 -2.42
C GLN A 50 1.49 17.10 -1.38
N HIS A 51 0.35 17.05 -0.68
CA HIS A 51 0.06 18.06 0.33
C HIS A 51 0.85 17.77 1.61
N GLY A 52 1.80 18.64 1.97
CA GLY A 52 2.71 18.44 3.11
C GLY A 52 2.00 18.16 4.42
N VAL A 53 0.82 18.75 4.65
CA VAL A 53 -0.01 18.50 5.85
C VAL A 53 -0.41 17.04 5.99
N TRP A 54 -0.75 16.34 4.90
CA TRP A 54 -1.12 14.93 4.99
C TRP A 54 0.09 14.05 5.33
N GLN A 55 1.26 14.35 4.74
CA GLN A 55 2.50 13.67 5.07
C GLN A 55 2.90 13.91 6.53
N LEU A 56 2.63 15.11 7.06
CA LEU A 56 2.83 15.40 8.49
C LEU A 56 1.90 14.56 9.37
N ILE A 57 0.63 14.40 9.01
CA ILE A 57 -0.32 13.54 9.75
C ILE A 57 0.15 12.09 9.77
N VAL A 58 0.61 11.56 8.63
CA VAL A 58 1.15 10.19 8.55
C VAL A 58 2.46 10.06 9.34
N GLY A 59 3.32 11.08 9.31
CA GLY A 59 4.54 11.14 10.11
C GLY A 59 4.24 11.15 11.61
N ALA A 60 3.28 11.97 12.05
CA ALA A 60 2.81 11.98 13.43
C ALA A 60 2.22 10.62 13.84
N LEU A 61 1.47 9.98 12.94
CA LEU A 61 0.97 8.62 13.16
C LEU A 61 2.11 7.63 13.36
N ALA A 62 3.14 7.67 12.51
CA ALA A 62 4.31 6.81 12.64
C ALA A 62 5.00 7.02 14.01
N VAL A 63 5.17 8.26 14.44
CA VAL A 63 5.73 8.58 15.76
C VAL A 63 4.88 8.01 16.89
N ILE A 64 3.56 8.21 16.85
CA ILE A 64 2.63 7.67 17.86
C ILE A 64 2.73 6.15 17.94
N LEU A 65 2.80 5.45 16.81
CA LEU A 65 2.91 3.99 16.78
C LEU A 65 4.26 3.45 17.27
N VAL A 66 5.34 4.21 17.09
CA VAL A 66 6.70 3.84 17.54
C VAL A 66 6.92 4.19 19.02
N LEU A 67 6.19 5.17 19.54
CA LEU A 67 6.39 5.73 20.89
C LEU A 67 6.37 4.69 22.01
N PRO A 68 5.47 3.69 22.06
CA PRO A 68 5.50 2.67 23.12
C PRO A 68 6.79 1.84 23.11
N GLY A 69 7.29 1.49 21.93
CA GLY A 69 8.57 0.78 21.77
C GLY A 69 9.75 1.64 22.22
N LEU A 70 9.78 2.91 21.82
CA LEU A 70 10.83 3.85 22.21
C LEU A 70 10.81 4.13 23.72
N SER A 71 9.64 4.38 24.29
CA SER A 71 9.45 4.61 25.72
C SER A 71 9.93 3.42 26.53
N THR A 72 9.62 2.20 26.09
CA THR A 72 10.04 0.98 26.78
C THR A 72 11.56 0.81 26.72
N ALA A 73 12.15 0.99 25.53
CA ALA A 73 13.60 0.92 25.36
C ALA A 73 14.38 1.95 26.21
N LEU A 74 13.81 3.16 26.41
CA LEU A 74 14.47 4.23 27.16
C LEU A 74 14.20 4.18 28.67
N THR A 75 12.98 3.86 29.09
CA THR A 75 12.57 3.97 30.51
C THR A 75 12.63 2.65 31.26
N ARG A 76 12.41 1.52 30.57
CA ARG A 76 12.36 0.18 31.16
C ARG A 76 13.09 -0.82 30.26
N PRO A 77 14.42 -0.69 30.12
CA PRO A 77 15.23 -1.65 29.35
C PRO A 77 14.96 -3.08 29.86
N GLY A 78 14.84 -4.04 28.95
CA GLY A 78 14.55 -5.43 29.31
C GLY A 78 13.07 -5.78 29.45
N SER A 79 12.13 -4.83 29.27
CA SER A 79 10.68 -5.12 29.27
C SER A 79 10.08 -5.12 27.85
N VAL A 80 8.96 -5.82 27.67
CA VAL A 80 8.21 -5.84 26.40
C VAL A 80 7.38 -4.55 26.28
N PRO A 81 7.27 -3.93 25.08
CA PRO A 81 6.41 -2.78 24.89
C PRO A 81 4.96 -3.06 25.29
N ASP A 82 4.44 -2.29 26.25
CA ASP A 82 3.06 -2.38 26.68
C ASP A 82 2.15 -1.55 25.76
N LEU A 83 1.44 -2.24 24.88
CA LEU A 83 0.46 -1.63 23.97
C LEU A 83 -0.94 -1.75 24.55
N HIS A 84 -1.64 -0.62 24.60
CA HIS A 84 -3.05 -0.60 24.97
C HIS A 84 -3.88 -1.39 23.96
N LEU A 85 -5.01 -1.96 24.40
CA LEU A 85 -5.91 -2.72 23.53
C LEU A 85 -6.32 -1.92 22.28
N LEU A 86 -6.55 -0.62 22.42
CA LEU A 86 -6.90 0.26 21.31
C LEU A 86 -5.81 0.31 20.24
N GLU A 87 -4.53 0.41 20.63
CA GLU A 87 -3.39 0.43 19.70
C GLU A 87 -3.23 -0.91 18.98
N ARG A 88 -3.41 -2.02 19.71
CA ARG A 88 -3.38 -3.37 19.13
C ARG A 88 -4.47 -3.56 18.07
N CYS A 89 -5.70 -3.15 18.37
CA CYS A 89 -6.81 -3.15 17.43
C CYS A 89 -6.53 -2.23 16.23
N PHE A 90 -5.92 -1.07 16.49
CA PHE A 90 -5.58 -0.12 15.45
C PHE A 90 -4.52 -0.66 14.49
N LEU A 91 -3.45 -1.33 14.96
CA LEU A 91 -2.46 -1.99 14.11
C LEU A 91 -3.09 -3.04 13.19
N LEU A 92 -3.98 -3.87 13.74
CA LEU A 92 -4.73 -4.86 12.97
C LEU A 92 -5.59 -4.18 11.90
N PHE A 93 -6.32 -3.12 12.27
CA PHE A 93 -7.14 -2.35 11.34
C PHE A 93 -6.30 -1.75 10.21
N LEU A 94 -5.14 -1.17 10.51
CA LEU A 94 -4.23 -0.63 9.49
C LEU A 94 -3.79 -1.68 8.47
N ALA A 95 -3.43 -2.88 8.93
CA ALA A 95 -3.04 -3.98 8.05
C ALA A 95 -4.20 -4.41 7.14
N LEU A 96 -5.40 -4.59 7.72
CA LEU A 96 -6.59 -5.02 6.97
C LEU A 96 -7.04 -3.97 5.97
N VAL A 97 -7.01 -2.69 6.34
CA VAL A 97 -7.40 -1.59 5.47
C VAL A 97 -6.43 -1.46 4.29
N GLY A 98 -5.13 -1.60 4.52
CA GLY A 98 -4.13 -1.68 3.45
C GLY A 98 -4.39 -2.87 2.51
N TRP A 99 -4.69 -4.04 3.08
CA TRP A 99 -5.00 -5.24 2.32
C TRP A 99 -6.24 -5.10 1.45
N ILE A 100 -7.37 -4.65 2.02
CA ILE A 100 -8.65 -4.44 1.31
C ILE A 100 -8.46 -3.47 0.15
N ASN A 101 -7.62 -2.45 0.32
CA ASN A 101 -7.37 -1.48 -0.75
C ASN A 101 -6.67 -2.10 -1.97
N PHE A 102 -5.91 -3.20 -1.80
CA PHE A 102 -5.12 -3.79 -2.89
C PHE A 102 -5.57 -5.20 -3.30
N ILE A 103 -6.36 -5.93 -2.50
CA ILE A 103 -6.79 -7.30 -2.83
C ILE A 103 -7.54 -7.39 -4.16
N ALA A 104 -8.39 -6.40 -4.46
CA ALA A 104 -9.16 -6.38 -5.70
C ALA A 104 -8.33 -5.91 -6.93
N THR A 105 -7.10 -5.45 -6.74
CA THR A 105 -6.23 -5.00 -7.83
C THR A 105 -5.44 -6.17 -8.41
N GLY A 106 -4.70 -5.95 -9.49
CA GLY A 106 -3.80 -6.99 -10.00
C GLY A 106 -2.58 -7.26 -9.11
N ASN A 107 -2.43 -6.54 -8.00
CA ASN A 107 -1.44 -6.80 -6.95
C ASN A 107 -2.02 -7.62 -5.78
N GLY A 108 -3.22 -8.18 -5.88
CA GLY A 108 -3.91 -8.82 -4.76
C GLY A 108 -3.13 -9.94 -4.07
N ILE A 109 -2.46 -10.83 -4.83
CA ILE A 109 -1.62 -11.89 -4.24
C ILE A 109 -0.45 -11.30 -3.47
N ALA A 110 0.24 -10.31 -4.03
CA ALA A 110 1.34 -9.63 -3.37
C ALA A 110 0.89 -8.92 -2.09
N ALA A 111 -0.26 -8.22 -2.14
CA ALA A 111 -0.85 -7.57 -0.99
C ALA A 111 -1.20 -8.57 0.13
N THR A 112 -1.78 -9.73 -0.21
CA THR A 112 -2.08 -10.79 0.75
C THR A 112 -0.81 -11.35 1.40
N LEU A 113 0.22 -11.67 0.61
CA LEU A 113 1.50 -12.15 1.16
C LEU A 113 2.16 -11.11 2.07
N MET A 114 2.15 -9.84 1.68
CA MET A 114 2.66 -8.76 2.50
C MET A 114 1.88 -8.61 3.81
N THR A 115 0.55 -8.67 3.75
CA THR A 115 -0.31 -8.56 4.92
C THR A 115 -0.12 -9.73 5.87
N ILE A 116 -0.03 -10.97 5.37
CA ILE A 116 0.28 -12.15 6.17
C ILE A 116 1.63 -11.97 6.88
N GLY A 117 2.66 -11.55 6.14
CA GLY A 117 3.97 -11.30 6.72
C GLY A 117 3.97 -10.19 7.78
N GLN A 118 3.19 -9.11 7.56
CA GLN A 118 2.98 -8.06 8.56
C GLN A 118 2.27 -8.59 9.81
N LEU A 119 1.21 -9.39 9.65
CA LEU A 119 0.44 -9.98 10.76
C LEU A 119 1.27 -10.99 11.56
N LEU A 120 2.11 -11.78 10.89
CA LEU A 120 3.07 -12.67 11.55
C LEU A 120 4.09 -11.86 12.36
N LEU A 121 4.61 -10.76 11.78
CA LEU A 121 5.56 -9.87 12.43
C LEU A 121 4.98 -9.19 13.69
N ILE A 122 3.72 -8.76 13.64
CA ILE A 122 3.06 -8.08 14.77
C ILE A 122 2.26 -9.01 15.67
N ARG A 123 2.35 -10.34 15.51
CA ARG A 123 1.48 -11.28 16.22
C ARG A 123 1.46 -11.06 17.74
N GLY A 124 2.61 -10.80 18.36
CA GLY A 124 2.71 -10.54 19.81
C GLY A 124 2.04 -9.23 20.27
N PHE A 125 1.65 -8.39 19.32
CA PHE A 125 0.97 -7.11 19.51
C PHE A 125 -0.50 -7.15 19.03
N LEU A 126 -1.02 -8.30 18.61
CA LEU A 126 -2.41 -8.43 18.20
C LEU A 126 -3.36 -8.50 19.43
N PRO A 127 -4.63 -8.07 19.28
CA PRO A 127 -5.62 -8.21 20.34
C PRO A 127 -5.83 -9.69 20.68
N GLY A 128 -5.95 -10.00 21.98
CA GLY A 128 -6.13 -11.37 22.47
C GLY A 128 -4.85 -12.21 22.57
N VAL A 129 -3.69 -11.68 22.18
CA VAL A 129 -2.40 -12.34 22.36
C VAL A 129 -1.69 -11.75 23.58
N ALA A 130 -1.33 -12.60 24.55
CA ALA A 130 -0.51 -12.19 25.68
C ALA A 130 0.92 -11.90 25.19
N SER A 131 1.35 -10.65 25.31
CA SER A 131 2.64 -10.20 24.77
C SER A 131 3.82 -10.85 25.50
N ASP A 132 3.68 -11.09 26.81
CA ASP A 132 4.72 -11.75 27.62
C ASP A 132 4.99 -13.18 27.17
N SER A 133 3.95 -13.93 26.79
CA SER A 133 4.11 -15.30 26.26
C SER A 133 4.57 -15.32 24.81
N ALA A 134 4.30 -14.26 24.05
CA ALA A 134 4.73 -14.13 22.66
C ALA A 134 6.23 -13.80 22.51
N PHE A 135 6.84 -13.18 23.53
CA PHE A 135 8.26 -12.79 23.54
C PHE A 135 9.06 -13.43 24.69
N ALA A 136 8.55 -14.54 25.25
CA ALA A 136 9.18 -15.26 26.35
C ALA A 136 10.62 -15.71 26.00
N PRO A 137 11.52 -15.78 27.00
CA PRO A 137 12.92 -16.20 26.81
C PRO A 137 13.08 -17.65 26.29
N PRO A 138 14.28 -18.03 25.84
CA PRO A 138 14.56 -19.32 25.20
C PRO A 138 14.04 -20.53 25.97
N GLY A 139 13.06 -21.21 25.38
CA GLY A 139 12.64 -22.57 25.76
C GLY A 139 12.48 -23.44 24.50
N PRO A 140 11.93 -24.66 24.58
CA PRO A 140 11.66 -25.49 23.40
C PRO A 140 10.75 -24.82 22.34
N LEU A 141 10.12 -23.68 22.68
CA LEU A 141 9.38 -22.82 21.77
C LEU A 141 10.26 -21.90 20.91
N LEU A 142 11.59 -21.82 21.13
CA LEU A 142 12.48 -20.91 20.40
C LEU A 142 12.60 -21.27 18.90
N GLU A 143 12.62 -22.57 18.57
CA GLU A 143 12.56 -23.02 17.17
C GLU A 143 11.29 -22.51 16.48
N THR A 144 10.18 -22.46 17.22
CA THR A 144 8.90 -21.99 16.68
C THR A 144 8.87 -20.48 16.46
N GLN A 145 9.60 -19.68 17.24
CA GLN A 145 9.67 -18.22 17.03
C GLN A 145 10.61 -17.85 15.88
N ALA A 146 11.80 -18.47 15.82
CA ALA A 146 12.74 -18.25 14.71
C ALA A 146 12.12 -18.66 13.36
N ALA A 147 11.42 -19.80 13.32
CA ALA A 147 10.71 -20.24 12.13
C ALA A 147 9.59 -19.27 11.71
N ARG A 148 8.84 -18.70 12.67
CA ARG A 148 7.81 -17.70 12.39
C ARG A 148 8.40 -16.39 11.87
N ASP A 149 9.48 -15.91 12.47
CA ASP A 149 10.17 -14.70 12.01
C ASP A 149 10.72 -14.88 10.59
N ALA A 150 11.32 -16.05 10.31
CA ALA A 150 11.76 -16.42 8.97
C ALA A 150 10.57 -16.44 7.99
N LEU A 151 9.44 -17.05 8.36
CA LEU A 151 8.24 -17.07 7.54
C LEU A 151 7.68 -15.66 7.28
N ALA A 152 7.67 -14.79 8.30
CA ALA A 152 7.26 -13.40 8.16
C ALA A 152 8.17 -12.63 7.18
N ALA A 153 9.49 -12.77 7.32
CA ALA A 153 10.46 -12.16 6.44
C ALA A 153 10.33 -12.65 4.99
N VAL A 154 10.20 -13.97 4.80
CA VAL A 154 10.04 -14.60 3.48
C VAL A 154 8.75 -14.14 2.82
N THR A 155 7.62 -14.18 3.52
CA THR A 155 6.33 -13.74 2.96
C THR A 155 6.34 -12.25 2.58
N LEU A 156 6.93 -11.38 3.40
CA LEU A 156 7.15 -9.97 3.07
C LEU A 156 8.04 -9.77 1.84
N ALA A 157 9.15 -10.51 1.76
CA ALA A 157 10.11 -10.42 0.68
C ALA A 157 9.49 -10.92 -0.64
N VAL A 158 8.89 -12.10 -0.64
CA VAL A 158 8.20 -12.69 -1.80
C VAL A 158 7.05 -11.80 -2.25
N GLY A 159 6.23 -11.28 -1.33
CA GLY A 159 5.17 -10.32 -1.66
C GLY A 159 5.72 -9.05 -2.31
N SER A 160 6.81 -8.48 -1.79
CA SER A 160 7.46 -7.29 -2.36
C SER A 160 8.03 -7.56 -3.76
N VAL A 161 8.71 -8.70 -3.95
CA VAL A 161 9.27 -9.10 -5.25
C VAL A 161 8.15 -9.34 -6.26
N LEU A 162 7.08 -10.04 -5.87
CA LEU A 162 5.93 -10.30 -6.72
C LEU A 162 5.27 -9.00 -7.17
N ALA A 163 5.09 -8.02 -6.27
CA ALA A 163 4.57 -6.69 -6.65
C ALA A 163 5.44 -6.00 -7.71
N CYS A 164 6.77 -6.05 -7.56
CA CYS A 164 7.71 -5.51 -8.54
C CYS A 164 7.63 -6.25 -9.89
N LEU A 165 7.60 -7.59 -9.87
CA LEU A 165 7.53 -8.41 -11.08
C LEU A 165 6.22 -8.22 -11.85
N VAL A 166 5.08 -8.19 -11.14
CA VAL A 166 3.76 -7.92 -11.73
C VAL A 166 3.74 -6.53 -12.38
N SER A 167 4.29 -5.52 -11.70
CA SER A 167 4.41 -4.16 -12.22
C SER A 167 5.28 -4.10 -13.49
N ALA A 168 6.42 -4.80 -13.49
CA ALA A 168 7.32 -4.87 -14.64
C ALA A 168 6.70 -5.61 -15.84
N ARG A 169 5.99 -6.72 -15.61
CA ARG A 169 5.33 -7.52 -16.66
C ARG A 169 4.19 -6.74 -17.32
N LYS A 170 3.36 -6.04 -16.54
CA LYS A 170 2.28 -5.20 -17.07
C LYS A 170 2.82 -4.06 -17.94
N LYS A 171 3.96 -3.47 -17.58
CA LYS A 171 4.62 -2.44 -18.39
C LYS A 171 4.98 -2.96 -19.79
N ARG A 172 5.44 -4.22 -19.91
CA ARG A 172 5.76 -4.85 -21.22
C ARG A 172 4.52 -5.13 -22.06
N LEU A 173 3.47 -5.72 -21.47
CA LEU A 173 2.24 -6.07 -22.18
C LEU A 173 1.48 -4.82 -22.70
N SER A 174 1.55 -3.71 -21.96
CA SER A 174 0.91 -2.45 -22.37
C SER A 174 1.51 -1.81 -23.64
N SER A 175 2.61 -2.35 -24.19
CA SER A 175 3.24 -1.84 -25.41
C SER A 175 2.54 -2.29 -26.70
N GLN A 176 1.55 -3.19 -26.62
CA GLN A 176 0.93 -3.85 -27.78
C GLN A 176 -0.50 -3.37 -28.07
N GLU A 177 -1.08 -2.49 -27.25
CA GLU A 177 -2.44 -1.97 -27.49
C GLU A 177 -2.47 -0.93 -28.62
N ASN A 178 -3.54 -0.99 -29.43
CA ASN A 178 -3.74 -0.08 -30.55
C ASN A 178 -3.96 1.37 -30.05
N PRO A 179 -3.04 2.31 -30.31
CA PRO A 179 -3.08 3.66 -29.73
C PRO A 179 -4.23 4.53 -30.25
N LEU A 180 -4.95 4.07 -31.28
CA LEU A 180 -6.06 4.81 -31.89
C LEU A 180 -7.38 4.65 -31.12
N ASP A 181 -7.55 3.59 -30.33
CA ASP A 181 -8.76 3.41 -29.54
C ASP A 181 -8.79 4.36 -28.33
N PHE A 182 -9.89 5.09 -28.17
CA PHE A 182 -10.09 5.99 -27.03
C PHE A 182 -10.10 5.23 -25.70
N ALA A 183 -10.74 4.06 -25.65
CA ALA A 183 -10.80 3.27 -24.43
C ALA A 183 -9.41 2.75 -24.03
N ALA A 184 -8.64 2.21 -24.97
CA ALA A 184 -7.24 1.83 -24.72
C ALA A 184 -6.39 2.98 -24.15
N ARG A 185 -6.49 4.19 -24.73
CA ARG A 185 -5.77 5.39 -24.25
C ARG A 185 -6.15 5.78 -22.82
N VAL A 186 -7.40 5.59 -22.41
CA VAL A 186 -7.87 5.86 -21.04
C VAL A 186 -7.50 4.73 -20.08
N ASN A 187 -7.63 3.48 -20.51
CA ASN A 187 -7.44 2.31 -19.68
C ASN A 187 -6.00 2.22 -19.16
N ARG A 188 -5.01 2.53 -19.98
CA ARG A 188 -3.60 2.41 -19.58
C ARG A 188 -3.22 3.27 -18.36
N PRO A 189 -3.43 4.60 -18.34
CA PRO A 189 -3.16 5.40 -17.15
C PRO A 189 -4.14 5.13 -16.01
N PHE A 190 -5.40 4.80 -16.30
CA PHE A 190 -6.39 4.49 -15.27
C PHE A 190 -6.04 3.22 -14.48
N LEU A 191 -5.68 2.14 -15.18
CA LEU A 191 -5.25 0.89 -14.56
C LEU A 191 -3.93 1.07 -13.84
N ALA A 192 -2.97 1.82 -14.40
CA ALA A 192 -1.73 2.15 -13.69
C ALA A 192 -1.99 2.92 -12.38
N LEU A 193 -2.96 3.84 -12.39
CA LEU A 193 -3.39 4.58 -11.20
C LEU A 193 -4.01 3.62 -10.17
N ARG A 194 -4.86 2.69 -10.61
CA ARG A 194 -5.43 1.64 -9.75
C ARG A 194 -4.40 0.77 -9.07
N GLU A 195 -3.38 0.33 -9.80
CA GLU A 195 -2.32 -0.49 -9.20
C GLU A 195 -1.42 0.33 -8.24
N THR A 196 -1.39 1.66 -8.38
CA THR A 196 -0.56 2.55 -7.55
C THR A 196 -1.28 3.01 -6.28
N PHE A 197 -2.54 3.41 -6.38
CA PHE A 197 -3.31 4.01 -5.27
C PHE A 197 -4.37 3.07 -4.69
N GLY A 198 -4.59 1.91 -5.32
CA GLY A 198 -5.54 0.91 -4.88
C GLY A 198 -6.99 1.22 -5.22
N ALA A 199 -7.88 0.37 -4.73
CA ALA A 199 -9.26 0.30 -5.17
C ALA A 199 -10.11 1.50 -4.73
N ALA A 200 -9.89 2.01 -3.52
CA ALA A 200 -10.73 3.06 -2.95
C ALA A 200 -10.75 4.33 -3.83
N TRP A 201 -9.57 4.78 -4.26
CA TRP A 201 -9.46 5.98 -5.11
C TRP A 201 -9.87 5.72 -6.55
N THR A 202 -9.61 4.53 -7.07
CA THR A 202 -10.06 4.13 -8.41
C THR A 202 -11.57 4.16 -8.52
N LEU A 203 -12.29 3.56 -7.56
CA LEU A 203 -13.75 3.58 -7.54
C LEU A 203 -14.29 5.00 -7.42
N ARG A 204 -13.68 5.84 -6.56
CA ARG A 204 -14.10 7.24 -6.43
C ARG A 204 -13.88 8.06 -7.70
N ILE A 205 -12.83 7.79 -8.47
CA ILE A 205 -12.60 8.43 -9.77
C ILE A 205 -13.66 7.95 -10.77
N ALA A 206 -13.90 6.63 -10.84
CA ALA A 206 -14.92 6.01 -11.68
C ALA A 206 -16.31 6.61 -11.43
N GLU A 207 -16.77 6.61 -10.18
CA GLU A 207 -18.07 7.17 -9.78
C GLU A 207 -18.23 8.65 -10.18
N ARG A 208 -17.18 9.46 -9.98
CA ARG A 208 -17.21 10.89 -10.34
C ARG A 208 -17.24 11.10 -11.84
N PHE A 209 -16.46 10.32 -12.58
CA PHE A 209 -16.49 10.37 -14.04
C PHE A 209 -17.86 9.94 -14.56
N ASP A 210 -18.42 8.85 -14.05
CA ASP A 210 -19.70 8.31 -14.47
C ASP A 210 -20.87 9.25 -14.16
N ALA A 211 -20.85 9.94 -13.02
CA ALA A 211 -21.83 10.98 -12.70
C ALA A 211 -21.82 12.12 -13.74
N ILE A 212 -20.63 12.56 -14.16
CA ILE A 212 -20.48 13.59 -15.20
C ILE A 212 -20.93 13.05 -16.55
N ALA A 213 -20.49 11.84 -16.91
CA ALA A 213 -20.85 11.17 -18.15
C ALA A 213 -22.37 11.00 -18.27
N ALA A 214 -23.05 10.59 -17.19
CA ALA A 214 -24.50 10.49 -17.14
C ALA A 214 -25.17 11.86 -17.33
N SER A 215 -24.71 12.90 -16.62
CA SER A 215 -25.28 14.25 -16.72
C SER A 215 -25.13 14.89 -18.11
N ARG A 216 -24.07 14.52 -18.84
CA ARG A 216 -23.76 15.05 -20.19
C ARG A 216 -24.17 14.11 -21.32
N GLY A 217 -24.81 12.98 -21.02
CA GLY A 217 -25.24 12.00 -22.01
C GLY A 217 -24.09 11.33 -22.77
N TRP A 218 -22.89 11.20 -22.18
CA TRP A 218 -21.77 10.54 -22.84
C TRP A 218 -21.99 9.03 -22.95
N PRO A 219 -21.71 8.41 -24.12
CA PRO A 219 -21.90 6.98 -24.35
C PRO A 219 -20.72 6.15 -23.81
N CYS A 220 -20.24 6.45 -22.60
CA CYS A 220 -19.16 5.71 -21.97
C CYS A 220 -19.34 5.62 -20.45
N ARG A 221 -18.79 4.55 -19.85
CA ARG A 221 -18.76 4.34 -18.40
C ARG A 221 -17.37 3.85 -17.99
N LEU A 222 -16.82 4.46 -16.95
CA LEU A 222 -15.54 4.09 -16.37
C LEU A 222 -15.77 3.16 -15.19
N GLY A 223 -15.58 1.86 -15.40
CA GLY A 223 -15.65 0.87 -14.33
C GLY A 223 -14.29 0.62 -13.69
N PHE A 224 -14.28 -0.26 -12.68
CA PHE A 224 -13.05 -0.68 -12.00
C PHE A 224 -12.00 -1.36 -12.92
N LEU A 225 -12.46 -1.95 -14.03
CA LEU A 225 -11.62 -2.59 -15.05
C LEU A 225 -11.22 -1.66 -16.19
N GLY A 226 -11.71 -0.42 -16.22
CA GLY A 226 -11.46 0.53 -17.30
C GLY A 226 -12.74 1.10 -17.92
N LEU A 227 -12.54 1.93 -18.93
CA LEU A 227 -13.56 2.57 -19.73
C LEU A 227 -14.21 1.57 -20.69
N LYS A 228 -15.54 1.55 -20.68
CA LYS A 228 -16.39 0.87 -21.64
C LYS A 228 -17.16 1.92 -22.46
N CYS A 229 -17.04 1.87 -23.78
CA CYS A 229 -17.87 2.65 -24.68
C CYS A 229 -19.15 1.86 -24.99
N LEU A 230 -20.31 2.48 -24.83
CA LEU A 230 -21.64 1.85 -24.95
C LEU A 230 -22.36 2.19 -26.26
N GLY A 231 -21.77 3.03 -27.13
CA GLY A 231 -22.34 3.43 -28.40
C GLY A 231 -21.38 3.21 -29.56
N GLU A 232 -21.91 3.30 -30.78
CA GLU A 232 -21.08 3.33 -32.00
C GLU A 232 -20.09 4.51 -31.94
N PRO A 233 -18.92 4.40 -32.58
CA PRO A 233 -17.92 5.47 -32.65
C PRO A 233 -18.40 6.66 -33.49
N GLY A 234 -19.45 7.35 -33.01
CA GLY A 234 -19.94 8.62 -33.54
C GLY A 234 -19.11 9.80 -33.05
N GLU A 235 -19.13 10.87 -33.84
CA GLU A 235 -18.32 12.10 -33.77
C GLU A 235 -17.68 12.40 -32.40
N GLY A 236 -16.34 12.35 -32.35
CA GLY A 236 -15.49 12.42 -31.15
C GLY A 236 -15.51 13.72 -30.33
N ALA A 237 -16.58 14.52 -30.40
CA ALA A 237 -16.76 15.72 -29.60
C ALA A 237 -16.77 15.39 -28.09
N TRP A 238 -17.51 14.37 -27.67
CA TRP A 238 -17.58 13.97 -26.26
C TRP A 238 -16.26 13.39 -25.73
N GLN A 239 -15.45 12.76 -26.59
CA GLN A 239 -14.16 12.16 -26.22
C GLN A 239 -13.17 13.23 -25.73
N ARG A 240 -13.18 14.42 -26.35
CA ARG A 240 -12.35 15.55 -25.93
C ARG A 240 -12.72 16.04 -24.53
N ASP A 241 -14.02 16.18 -24.26
CA ASP A 241 -14.50 16.63 -22.94
C ASP A 241 -14.32 15.56 -21.85
N ALA A 242 -14.52 14.29 -22.19
CA ALA A 242 -14.21 13.16 -21.33
C ALA A 242 -12.71 13.12 -20.97
N SER A 243 -11.83 13.34 -21.96
CA SER A 243 -10.38 13.44 -21.75
C SER A 243 -10.01 14.58 -20.81
N ARG A 244 -10.59 15.77 -21.01
CA ARG A 244 -10.35 16.93 -20.12
C ARG A 244 -10.80 16.63 -18.69
N THR A 245 -11.96 16.00 -18.54
CA THR A 245 -12.52 15.61 -17.24
C THR A 245 -11.62 14.60 -16.54
N LEU A 246 -11.17 13.55 -17.24
CA LEU A 246 -10.25 12.56 -16.70
C LEU A 246 -8.91 13.17 -16.33
N THR A 247 -8.36 14.04 -17.17
CA THR A 247 -7.12 14.77 -16.86
C THR A 247 -7.25 15.55 -15.56
N ALA A 248 -8.37 16.26 -15.37
CA ALA A 248 -8.63 17.02 -14.14
C ALA A 248 -8.79 16.11 -12.90
N LEU A 249 -9.35 14.91 -13.07
CA LEU A 249 -9.46 13.92 -11.99
C LEU A 249 -8.09 13.30 -11.66
N PHE A 250 -7.30 12.90 -12.66
CA PHE A 250 -5.98 12.29 -12.48
C PHE A 250 -4.95 13.26 -11.88
N ARG A 251 -4.95 14.53 -12.30
CA ARG A 251 -4.03 15.56 -11.78
C ARG A 251 -4.12 15.80 -10.27
N ARG A 252 -5.17 15.28 -9.61
CA ARG A 252 -5.27 15.30 -8.15
C ARG A 252 -4.32 14.31 -7.48
N PHE A 253 -3.89 13.27 -8.19
CA PHE A 253 -3.08 12.17 -7.68
C PHE A 253 -1.69 12.12 -8.32
N VAL A 254 -1.61 12.42 -9.62
CA VAL A 254 -0.41 12.20 -10.43
C VAL A 254 -0.02 13.45 -11.20
N THR A 255 1.26 13.56 -11.54
CA THR A 255 1.80 14.65 -12.36
C THR A 255 1.56 14.38 -13.85
N ASP A 256 1.63 15.41 -14.67
CA ASP A 256 1.53 15.28 -16.12
C ASP A 256 2.64 14.39 -16.70
N ARG A 257 3.85 14.48 -16.15
CA ARG A 257 4.96 13.57 -16.50
C ARG A 257 4.62 12.11 -16.20
N TRP A 258 3.91 11.83 -15.11
CA TRP A 258 3.46 10.47 -14.80
C TRP A 258 2.42 10.02 -15.84
N LEU A 259 1.44 10.86 -16.17
CA LEU A 259 0.42 10.57 -17.17
C LEU A 259 1.03 10.28 -18.56
N ALA A 260 1.98 11.10 -19.00
CA ALA A 260 2.70 10.91 -20.26
C ALA A 260 3.43 9.57 -20.31
N ARG A 261 4.12 9.17 -19.23
CA ARG A 261 4.79 7.86 -19.14
C ARG A 261 3.81 6.67 -19.24
N HIS A 262 2.53 6.90 -18.93
CA HIS A 262 1.47 5.90 -19.05
C HIS A 262 0.60 6.07 -20.30
N GLY A 263 1.09 6.81 -21.31
CA GLY A 263 0.45 6.90 -22.62
C GLY A 263 -0.67 7.93 -22.72
N TRP A 264 -0.84 8.79 -21.71
CA TRP A 264 -1.80 9.88 -21.80
C TRP A 264 -1.27 11.00 -22.69
N PRO A 265 -2.07 11.53 -23.63
CA PRO A 265 -1.64 12.63 -24.48
C PRO A 265 -1.40 13.88 -23.63
N MET A 266 -0.19 14.44 -23.73
CA MET A 266 0.09 15.76 -23.18
C MET A 266 -0.61 16.78 -24.06
N ASN A 267 -1.61 17.49 -23.51
CA ASN A 267 -2.01 18.75 -24.11
C ASN A 267 -0.83 19.70 -23.92
N ILE A 268 -0.04 19.89 -24.97
CA ILE A 268 0.85 21.04 -25.08
C ILE A 268 -0.09 22.23 -25.20
N SER A 269 -0.48 22.79 -24.06
CA SER A 269 -1.05 24.12 -24.03
C SER A 269 0.04 25.08 -24.51
N ASN A 270 -0.09 25.54 -25.75
CA ASN A 270 0.48 26.84 -26.14
C ASN A 270 -0.11 27.94 -25.25
#